data_AF-A0A1H9V8L6-F1
#
_entry.id   AF-A0A1H9V8L6-F1
#
_cell.length_a   1.000
_cell.length_b   1.000
_cell.length_c   1.000
_cell.angle_alpha   90.00
_cell.angle_beta   90.00
_cell.angle_gamma   90.00
#
_symmetry.space_group_name_H-M   'P 1'
#
loop_
_entity.id
_entity.type
_entity.pdbx_description
1 polymer ?
#
loop_
_entity_poly.entity_id
_entity_poly.type
_entity_poly.pdbx_seq_one_letter_code
_entity_poly.pdbx_strand_id
1 'polypeptide(L)'
;MVRAGLTVDRIVQAAAELADEVGLDNVTLSALARGFGVKDASLYSHVRNLADLRTRLCVLAAREMTDRIGAAVAGRAGKDALIAFADAFRGYALEHPGRYAAGQLQVDPAVAAESVGHRRSIELTYGMLRAYGLREPDLTDAGRLLRSTFHGYADLETRTGFSHPRHLDASWRRSLEALHFLLENWPRTAQPEPRSTGAPPSAPDPGPAPAVGRNAGGAGHGIEHIEHTREEEKTGE
;
A
#
# COMPACT_ATOMS: atom_id res chain seq x y z
N MET A 1 20.42 -34.15 26.33
CA MET A 1 20.27 -32.78 25.80
C MET A 1 18.85 -32.61 25.33
N VAL A 2 18.06 -31.74 25.98
CA VAL A 2 16.73 -31.39 25.50
C VAL A 2 16.92 -30.65 24.18
N ARG A 3 16.35 -31.16 23.08
CA ARG A 3 16.32 -30.42 21.81
C ARG A 3 15.63 -29.10 22.11
N ALA A 4 16.25 -27.96 21.80
CA ALA A 4 15.72 -26.62 22.09
C ALA A 4 14.31 -26.36 21.51
N GLY A 5 13.78 -27.30 20.72
CA GLY A 5 12.43 -27.21 20.14
C GLY A 5 12.36 -26.05 19.17
N LEU A 6 13.43 -25.83 18.39
CA LEU A 6 13.49 -24.80 17.37
C LEU A 6 12.41 -25.08 16.33
N THR A 7 11.52 -24.12 16.18
CA THR A 7 10.56 -24.04 15.09
C THR A 7 10.71 -22.66 14.45
N VAL A 8 10.27 -22.52 13.21
CA VAL A 8 10.24 -21.23 12.52
C VAL A 8 9.50 -20.19 13.37
N ASP A 9 8.32 -20.53 13.88
CA ASP A 9 7.50 -19.62 14.68
C ASP A 9 8.22 -19.15 15.95
N ARG A 10 8.90 -20.05 16.67
CA ARG A 10 9.65 -19.68 17.87
C ARG A 10 10.83 -18.77 17.56
N ILE A 11 11.52 -19.01 16.44
CA ILE A 11 12.63 -18.15 15.99
C ILE A 11 12.11 -16.77 15.63
N VAL A 12 11.00 -16.67 14.89
CA VAL A 12 10.40 -15.38 14.50
C VAL A 12 9.90 -14.63 15.72
N GLN A 13 9.25 -15.31 16.68
CA GLN A 13 8.81 -14.71 17.93
C GLN A 13 9.96 -14.15 18.77
N ALA A 14 11.02 -14.95 18.96
CA ALA A 14 12.23 -14.50 19.68
C ALA A 14 12.93 -13.34 18.94
N ALA A 15 12.91 -13.33 17.61
CA ALA A 15 13.42 -12.22 16.83
C ALA A 15 12.58 -10.95 16.97
N ALA A 16 11.26 -11.09 17.14
CA ALA A 16 10.34 -10.00 17.36
C ALA A 16 10.56 -9.38 18.75
N GLU A 17 10.75 -10.21 19.77
CA GLU A 17 11.11 -9.79 21.14
C GLU A 17 12.47 -9.09 21.14
N LEU A 18 13.49 -9.70 20.51
CA LEU A 18 14.81 -9.09 20.40
C LEU A 18 14.76 -7.76 19.64
N ALA A 19 13.94 -7.64 18.59
CA ALA A 19 13.78 -6.39 17.85
C ALA A 19 13.26 -5.26 18.74
N ASP A 20 12.32 -5.54 19.64
CA ASP A 20 11.80 -4.54 20.57
C ASP A 20 12.82 -4.14 21.65
N GLU A 21 13.67 -5.08 22.06
CA GLU A 21 14.70 -4.83 23.08
C GLU A 21 15.89 -4.03 22.55
N VAL A 22 16.41 -4.40 21.38
CA VAL A 22 17.67 -3.86 20.86
C VAL A 22 17.52 -3.07 19.56
N GLY A 23 16.32 -2.97 19.02
CA GLY A 23 16.04 -2.38 17.72
C GLY A 23 16.27 -3.37 16.56
N LEU A 24 15.46 -3.24 15.52
CA LEU A 24 15.44 -4.16 14.37
C LEU A 24 16.80 -4.29 13.66
N ASP A 25 17.56 -3.20 13.56
CA ASP A 25 18.85 -3.20 12.88
C ASP A 25 19.92 -4.01 13.62
N ASN A 26 19.75 -4.21 14.93
CA ASN A 26 20.67 -4.98 15.77
C ASN A 26 20.28 -6.47 15.88
N VAL A 27 19.18 -6.89 15.25
CA VAL A 27 18.77 -8.30 15.23
C VAL A 27 19.68 -9.09 14.28
N THR A 28 20.37 -10.10 14.83
CA THR A 28 21.25 -11.00 14.08
C THR A 28 20.92 -12.46 14.36
N LEU A 29 21.20 -13.35 13.40
CA LEU A 29 21.04 -14.79 13.58
C LEU A 29 21.94 -15.32 14.71
N SER A 30 23.15 -14.80 14.85
CA SER A 30 24.06 -15.18 15.94
C SER A 30 23.53 -14.77 17.32
N ALA A 31 22.92 -13.57 17.43
CA ALA A 31 22.28 -13.16 18.68
C ALA A 31 21.12 -14.08 19.06
N LEU A 32 20.31 -14.51 18.08
CA LEU A 32 19.22 -15.47 18.29
C LEU A 32 19.74 -16.85 18.68
N ALA A 33 20.77 -17.36 18.00
CA ALA A 33 21.35 -18.67 18.29
C ALA A 33 21.89 -18.72 19.71
N ARG A 34 22.58 -17.65 20.14
CA ARG A 34 23.03 -17.48 21.52
C ARG A 34 21.85 -17.44 22.51
N GLY A 35 20.76 -16.73 22.19
CA GLY A 35 19.55 -16.71 23.00
C GLY A 35 18.90 -18.08 23.19
N PHE A 36 18.93 -18.92 22.14
CA PHE A 36 18.47 -20.31 22.19
C PHE A 36 19.49 -21.30 22.78
N GLY A 37 20.73 -20.87 23.06
CA GLY A 37 21.80 -21.76 23.52
C GLY A 37 22.23 -22.79 22.48
N VAL A 38 22.12 -22.46 21.19
CA VAL A 38 22.48 -23.34 20.06
C VAL A 38 23.60 -22.75 19.21
N LYS A 39 24.17 -23.55 18.31
CA LYS A 39 25.11 -23.06 17.29
C LYS A 39 24.36 -22.32 16.20
N ASP A 40 24.96 -21.28 15.61
CA ASP A 40 24.39 -20.51 14.49
C ASP A 40 23.89 -21.39 13.35
N ALA A 41 24.67 -22.44 13.01
CA ALA A 41 24.33 -23.44 12.00
C ALA A 41 22.94 -24.08 12.20
N SER A 42 22.46 -24.18 13.45
CA SER A 42 21.16 -24.77 13.78
C SER A 42 19.97 -23.88 13.38
N LEU A 43 20.16 -22.58 13.16
CA LEU A 43 19.08 -21.70 12.69
C LEU A 43 18.83 -21.81 11.19
N TYR A 44 19.87 -22.14 10.41
CA TYR A 44 19.77 -22.18 8.95
C TYR A 44 18.86 -23.28 8.40
N SER A 45 18.57 -24.32 9.19
CA SER A 45 17.55 -25.33 8.84
C SER A 45 16.11 -24.81 8.94
N HIS A 46 15.90 -23.63 9.53
CA HIS A 46 14.58 -23.03 9.74
C HIS A 46 14.42 -21.68 9.01
N VAL A 47 15.50 -20.90 8.92
CA VAL A 47 15.49 -19.57 8.31
C VAL A 47 16.71 -19.45 7.41
N ARG A 48 16.48 -19.12 6.13
CA ARG A 48 17.54 -19.19 5.11
C ARG A 48 18.65 -18.16 5.33
N ASN A 49 18.28 -16.96 5.77
CA ASN A 49 19.18 -15.83 6.02
C ASN A 49 18.43 -14.72 6.78
N LEU A 50 19.12 -13.61 7.07
CA LEU A 50 18.53 -12.47 7.77
C LEU A 50 17.38 -11.80 6.97
N ALA A 51 17.42 -11.81 5.64
CA ALA A 51 16.34 -11.26 4.82
C ALA A 51 15.07 -12.12 4.95
N ASP A 52 15.20 -13.45 4.93
CA ASP A 52 14.09 -14.39 5.18
C ASP A 52 13.48 -14.16 6.58
N LEU A 53 14.33 -13.91 7.59
CA LEU A 53 13.87 -13.56 8.94
C LEU A 53 13.06 -12.25 8.95
N ARG A 54 13.59 -11.20 8.30
CA ARG A 54 12.95 -9.88 8.23
C ARG A 54 11.60 -9.92 7.51
N THR A 55 11.49 -10.69 6.42
CA THR A 55 10.21 -10.91 5.74
C THR A 55 9.20 -11.59 6.67
N ARG A 56 9.61 -12.60 7.42
CA ARG A 56 8.74 -13.29 8.39
C ARG A 56 8.32 -12.37 9.54
N LEU A 57 9.22 -11.52 10.04
CA LEU A 57 8.91 -10.49 11.04
C LEU A 57 7.89 -9.47 10.51
N CYS A 58 8.03 -9.02 9.26
CA CYS A 58 7.05 -8.14 8.62
C CYS A 58 5.66 -8.78 8.58
N VAL A 59 5.58 -10.06 8.17
CA VAL A 59 4.32 -10.83 8.14
C VAL A 59 3.72 -11.00 9.54
N LEU A 60 4.53 -11.29 10.55
CA LEU A 60 4.10 -11.38 11.95
C LEU A 60 3.54 -10.03 12.43
N ALA A 61 4.29 -8.95 12.24
CA ALA A 61 3.90 -7.62 12.68
C ALA A 61 2.61 -7.14 12.01
N ALA A 62 2.45 -7.38 10.71
CA ALA A 62 1.22 -7.08 9.98
C ALA A 62 0.02 -7.84 10.54
N ARG A 63 0.19 -9.12 10.91
CA ARG A 63 -0.85 -9.91 11.56
C ARG A 63 -1.21 -9.36 12.94
N GLU A 64 -0.23 -9.16 13.82
CA GLU A 64 -0.46 -8.69 15.19
C GLU A 64 -1.15 -7.33 15.23
N MET A 65 -0.65 -6.37 14.43
CA MET A 65 -1.26 -5.05 14.31
C MET A 65 -2.70 -5.13 13.80
N THR A 66 -2.95 -5.96 12.80
CA THR A 66 -4.30 -6.12 12.23
C THR A 66 -5.25 -6.81 13.19
N ASP A 67 -4.79 -7.82 13.93
CA ASP A 67 -5.60 -8.50 14.95
C ASP A 67 -5.99 -7.52 16.07
N ARG A 68 -5.03 -6.69 16.53
CA ARG A 68 -5.27 -5.64 17.54
C ARG A 68 -6.26 -4.59 17.06
N ILE A 69 -6.08 -4.07 15.85
CA ILE A 69 -7.00 -3.08 15.25
C ILE A 69 -8.38 -3.71 15.06
N GLY A 70 -8.45 -4.93 14.54
CA GLY A 70 -9.71 -5.65 14.33
C GLY A 70 -10.51 -5.83 15.61
N ALA A 71 -9.86 -6.17 16.72
CA ALA A 71 -10.50 -6.24 18.03
C ALA A 71 -10.96 -4.86 18.53
N ALA A 72 -10.14 -3.82 18.32
CA ALA A 72 -10.46 -2.46 18.75
C ALA A 72 -11.65 -1.86 17.99
N VAL A 73 -11.83 -2.15 16.70
CA VAL A 73 -12.93 -1.56 15.92
C VAL A 73 -14.23 -2.37 15.96
N ALA A 74 -14.21 -3.57 16.55
CA ALA A 74 -15.38 -4.45 16.60
C ALA A 74 -16.60 -3.75 17.24
N GLY A 75 -17.71 -3.74 16.52
CA GLY A 75 -18.97 -3.11 16.97
C GLY A 75 -18.97 -1.57 16.95
N ARG A 76 -17.94 -0.92 16.39
CA ARG A 76 -17.83 0.54 16.28
C ARG A 76 -18.02 1.00 14.84
N ALA A 77 -18.48 2.25 14.66
CA ALA A 77 -18.60 2.90 13.36
C ALA A 77 -18.26 4.40 13.46
N GLY A 78 -18.10 5.06 12.32
CA GLY A 78 -17.87 6.51 12.24
C GLY A 78 -16.66 6.97 13.06
N LYS A 79 -16.83 8.02 13.86
CA LYS A 79 -15.77 8.62 14.70
C LYS A 79 -15.16 7.61 15.67
N ASP A 80 -15.99 6.81 16.33
CA ASP A 80 -15.53 5.87 17.35
C ASP A 80 -14.69 4.74 16.76
N ALA A 81 -15.03 4.28 15.56
CA ALA A 81 -14.19 3.32 14.83
C ALA A 81 -12.84 3.93 14.42
N LEU A 82 -12.84 5.18 13.93
CA LEU A 82 -11.61 5.89 13.57
C LEU A 82 -10.68 6.04 14.77
N ILE A 83 -11.21 6.50 15.91
CA ILE A 83 -10.43 6.67 17.14
C ILE A 83 -9.88 5.32 17.60
N ALA A 84 -10.72 4.30 17.68
CA ALA A 84 -10.31 2.96 18.09
C ALA A 84 -9.22 2.36 17.18
N PHE A 85 -9.36 2.54 15.87
CA PHE A 85 -8.37 2.10 14.88
C PHE A 85 -7.03 2.80 15.15
N ALA A 86 -7.06 4.13 15.24
CA ALA A 86 -5.86 4.94 15.37
C ALA A 86 -5.15 4.69 16.70
N ASP A 87 -5.88 4.59 17.81
CA ASP A 87 -5.34 4.29 19.13
C ASP A 87 -4.70 2.89 19.18
N ALA A 88 -5.33 1.90 18.54
CA ALA A 88 -4.74 0.56 18.43
C ALA A 88 -3.45 0.55 17.60
N PHE A 89 -3.43 1.30 16.49
CA PHE A 89 -2.24 1.47 15.65
C PHE A 89 -1.11 2.15 16.43
N ARG A 90 -1.38 3.30 17.05
CA ARG A 90 -0.39 4.07 17.84
C ARG A 90 0.11 3.26 19.03
N GLY A 91 -0.79 2.60 19.77
CA GLY A 91 -0.42 1.76 20.91
C GLY A 91 0.50 0.60 20.51
N TYR A 92 0.20 -0.08 19.40
CA TYR A 92 1.08 -1.14 18.89
C TYR A 92 2.49 -0.62 18.54
N ALA A 93 2.58 0.52 17.87
CA ALA A 93 3.86 1.13 17.49
C ALA A 93 4.71 1.53 18.71
N LEU A 94 4.07 2.02 19.77
CA LEU A 94 4.74 2.44 21.01
C LEU A 94 5.14 1.24 21.89
N GLU A 95 4.29 0.22 21.97
CA GLU A 95 4.56 -0.97 22.78
C GLU A 95 5.58 -1.91 22.12
N HIS A 96 5.63 -1.95 20.79
CA HIS A 96 6.46 -2.87 20.02
C HIS A 96 7.24 -2.14 18.91
N PRO A 97 8.19 -1.25 19.25
CA PRO A 97 8.88 -0.40 18.27
C PRO A 97 9.70 -1.20 17.25
N GLY A 98 10.29 -2.32 17.65
CA GLY A 98 11.06 -3.20 16.77
C GLY A 98 10.19 -4.01 15.83
N ARG A 99 9.08 -4.57 16.33
CA ARG A 99 8.06 -5.24 15.50
C ARG A 99 7.42 -4.25 14.53
N TYR A 100 7.12 -3.05 15.01
CA TYR A 100 6.58 -1.98 14.19
C TYR A 100 7.52 -1.61 13.05
N ALA A 101 8.80 -1.37 13.36
CA ALA A 101 9.83 -1.12 12.35
C ALA A 101 9.89 -2.26 11.30
N ALA A 102 9.75 -3.52 11.72
CA ALA A 102 9.75 -4.65 10.81
C ALA A 102 8.51 -4.66 9.88
N GLY A 103 7.35 -4.29 10.41
CA GLY A 103 6.11 -4.12 9.63
C GLY A 103 6.18 -3.01 8.57
N GLN A 104 7.12 -2.07 8.71
CA GLN A 104 7.35 -0.99 7.74
C GLN A 104 8.31 -1.37 6.60
N LEU A 105 8.98 -2.52 6.68
CA LEU A 105 9.87 -2.99 5.62
C LEU A 105 9.11 -3.21 4.31
N GLN A 106 9.77 -2.88 3.20
CA GLN A 106 9.29 -3.29 1.88
C GLN A 106 9.51 -4.80 1.74
N VAL A 107 8.43 -5.51 1.42
CA VAL A 107 8.45 -6.95 1.11
C VAL A 107 7.99 -7.18 -0.31
N ASP A 108 8.29 -8.35 -0.85
CA ASP A 108 7.80 -8.79 -2.15
C ASP A 108 6.26 -8.69 -2.20
N PRO A 109 5.66 -8.04 -3.20
CA PRO A 109 4.21 -7.95 -3.36
C PRO A 109 3.49 -9.32 -3.32
N ALA A 110 4.12 -10.39 -3.81
CA ALA A 110 3.55 -11.74 -3.74
C ALA A 110 3.44 -12.23 -2.29
N VAL A 111 4.46 -11.97 -1.46
CA VAL A 111 4.41 -12.30 -0.02
C VAL A 111 3.33 -11.48 0.69
N ALA A 112 3.23 -10.19 0.37
CA ALA A 112 2.18 -9.34 0.94
C ALA A 112 0.77 -9.81 0.54
N ALA A 113 0.58 -10.25 -0.72
CA ALA A 113 -0.69 -10.76 -1.21
C ALA A 113 -1.12 -12.06 -0.53
N GLU A 114 -0.17 -12.96 -0.22
CA GLU A 114 -0.45 -14.22 0.48
C GLU A 114 -0.65 -14.03 1.99
N SER A 115 -0.14 -12.94 2.56
CA SER A 115 -0.24 -12.63 3.98
C SER A 115 -1.67 -12.24 4.39
N VAL A 116 -2.29 -13.07 5.24
CA VAL A 116 -3.61 -12.79 5.84
C VAL A 116 -3.63 -11.44 6.57
N GLY A 117 -2.55 -11.10 7.29
CA GLY A 117 -2.43 -9.84 8.01
C GLY A 117 -2.51 -8.62 7.08
N HIS A 118 -1.75 -8.63 5.98
CA HIS A 118 -1.76 -7.54 5.01
C HIS A 118 -3.12 -7.39 4.32
N ARG A 119 -3.72 -8.49 3.85
CA ARG A 119 -5.06 -8.45 3.22
C ARG A 119 -6.11 -7.91 4.18
N ARG A 120 -6.15 -8.43 5.41
CA ARG A 120 -7.11 -8.01 6.44
C ARG A 120 -6.88 -6.55 6.87
N SER A 121 -5.64 -6.05 6.87
CA SER A 121 -5.36 -4.62 7.12
C SER A 121 -6.04 -3.71 6.08
N ILE A 122 -5.97 -4.07 4.80
CA ILE A 122 -6.64 -3.35 3.71
C ILE A 122 -8.16 -3.43 3.90
N GLU A 123 -8.70 -4.62 4.18
CA GLU A 123 -10.13 -4.83 4.39
C GLU A 123 -10.70 -4.02 5.56
N LEU A 124 -10.00 -3.96 6.70
CA LEU A 124 -10.40 -3.16 7.86
C LEU A 124 -10.39 -1.66 7.54
N THR A 125 -9.34 -1.18 6.89
CA THR A 125 -9.21 0.23 6.51
C THR A 125 -10.33 0.62 5.55
N TYR A 126 -10.57 -0.18 4.51
CA TYR A 126 -11.59 0.10 3.51
C TYR A 126 -13.00 -0.07 4.09
N GLY A 127 -13.21 -1.06 4.96
CA GLY A 127 -14.47 -1.25 5.67
C GLY A 127 -14.85 -0.05 6.52
N MET A 128 -13.90 0.49 7.30
CA MET A 128 -14.09 1.69 8.08
C MET A 128 -14.39 2.91 7.18
N LEU A 129 -13.61 3.12 6.12
CA LEU A 129 -13.78 4.26 5.21
C LEU A 129 -15.10 4.21 4.42
N ARG A 130 -15.61 3.01 4.11
CA ARG A 130 -16.95 2.87 3.50
C ARG A 130 -18.06 3.38 4.41
N ALA A 131 -17.89 3.35 5.73
CA ALA A 131 -18.87 3.93 6.66
C ALA A 131 -18.95 5.46 6.57
N TYR A 132 -17.93 6.11 5.99
CA TYR A 132 -17.94 7.53 5.62
C TYR A 132 -18.54 7.81 4.23
N GLY A 133 -19.05 6.77 3.55
CA GLY A 133 -19.64 6.88 2.21
C GLY A 133 -18.62 6.96 1.07
N LEU A 134 -17.34 6.72 1.35
CA LEU A 134 -16.26 6.73 0.35
C LEU A 134 -16.30 5.49 -0.55
N ARG A 135 -15.92 5.69 -1.81
CA ARG A 135 -15.78 4.66 -2.85
C ARG A 135 -14.45 4.86 -3.57
N GLU A 136 -14.00 3.91 -4.40
CA GLU A 136 -12.81 4.16 -5.21
C GLU A 136 -13.06 5.30 -6.21
N PRO A 137 -12.05 6.18 -6.47
CA PRO A 137 -10.67 6.14 -5.97
C PRO A 137 -10.46 6.72 -4.55
N ASP A 138 -11.47 7.38 -3.97
CA ASP A 138 -11.37 8.06 -2.67
C ASP A 138 -11.00 7.12 -1.50
N LEU A 139 -11.38 5.83 -1.57
CA LEU A 139 -10.97 4.83 -0.56
C LEU A 139 -9.45 4.71 -0.48
N THR A 140 -8.78 4.61 -1.64
CA THR A 140 -7.33 4.51 -1.71
C THR A 140 -6.66 5.79 -1.18
N ASP A 141 -7.16 6.95 -1.58
CA ASP A 141 -6.57 8.25 -1.20
C ASP A 141 -6.77 8.54 0.29
N ALA A 142 -7.97 8.32 0.83
CA ALA A 142 -8.24 8.45 2.26
C ALA A 142 -7.45 7.42 3.08
N GLY A 143 -7.32 6.18 2.59
CA GLY A 143 -6.49 5.16 3.23
C GLY A 143 -5.02 5.57 3.34
N ARG A 144 -4.47 6.17 2.28
CA ARG A 144 -3.10 6.72 2.27
C ARG A 144 -2.94 7.90 3.23
N LEU A 145 -3.93 8.81 3.28
CA LEU A 145 -3.95 9.93 4.23
C LEU A 145 -3.90 9.43 5.68
N LEU A 146 -4.79 8.49 6.04
CA LEU A 146 -4.85 7.94 7.39
C LEU A 146 -3.56 7.22 7.76
N ARG A 147 -3.09 6.32 6.90
CA ARG A 147 -1.83 5.59 7.14
C ARG A 147 -0.66 6.55 7.35
N SER A 148 -0.52 7.57 6.51
CA SER A 148 0.58 8.55 6.59
C SER A 148 0.49 9.36 7.88
N THR A 149 -0.71 9.79 8.28
CA THR A 149 -0.91 10.56 9.50
C THR A 149 -0.61 9.74 10.74
N PHE A 150 -1.11 8.49 10.81
CA PHE A 150 -0.87 7.61 11.95
C PHE A 150 0.60 7.20 12.05
N HIS A 151 1.20 6.81 10.92
CA HIS A 151 2.61 6.45 10.86
C HIS A 151 3.51 7.61 11.25
N GLY A 152 3.30 8.79 10.65
CA GLY A 152 4.12 9.97 10.95
C GLY A 152 4.03 10.38 12.42
N TYR A 153 2.84 10.31 13.03
CA TYR A 153 2.69 10.63 14.45
C TYR A 153 3.39 9.61 15.35
N ALA A 154 3.16 8.31 15.12
CA ALA A 154 3.74 7.25 15.92
C ALA A 154 5.27 7.16 15.79
N ASP A 155 5.80 7.33 14.57
CA ASP A 155 7.25 7.35 14.31
C ASP A 155 7.91 8.55 15.01
N LEU A 156 7.33 9.75 14.88
CA LEU A 156 7.84 10.92 15.59
C LEU A 156 7.78 10.75 17.11
N GLU A 157 6.72 10.15 17.64
CA GLU A 157 6.57 9.93 19.08
C GLU A 157 7.57 8.90 19.63
N THR A 158 7.72 7.75 18.98
CA THR A 158 8.69 6.71 19.38
C THR A 158 10.12 7.24 19.39
N ARG A 159 10.42 8.24 18.55
CA ARG A 159 11.73 8.90 18.46
C ARG A 159 11.84 10.18 19.29
N THR A 160 10.86 10.47 20.16
CA THR A 160 10.80 11.71 20.97
C THR A 160 10.89 13.01 20.16
N GLY A 161 10.41 12.98 18.91
CA GLY A 161 10.47 14.08 17.94
C GLY A 161 9.55 15.27 18.23
N PHE A 162 8.65 15.15 19.21
CA PHE A 162 7.80 16.25 19.67
C PHE A 162 8.41 16.94 20.89
N SER A 163 8.89 18.17 20.72
CA SER A 163 9.56 18.95 21.80
C SER A 163 8.66 19.98 22.50
N HIS A 164 7.45 20.23 21.99
CA HIS A 164 6.52 21.19 22.58
C HIS A 164 5.91 20.64 23.88
N PRO A 165 5.71 21.44 24.96
CA PRO A 165 5.23 20.99 26.27
C PRO A 165 3.77 20.48 26.32
N ARG A 166 3.08 20.43 25.18
CA ARG A 166 1.67 20.01 25.14
C ARG A 166 1.63 18.49 25.19
N HIS A 167 0.77 17.94 26.06
CA HIS A 167 0.59 16.49 26.17
C HIS A 167 0.23 15.86 24.82
N LEU A 168 0.94 14.79 24.43
CA LEU A 168 0.79 14.16 23.11
C LEU A 168 -0.64 13.67 22.88
N ASP A 169 -1.27 13.03 23.87
CA ASP A 169 -2.67 12.58 23.74
C ASP A 169 -3.66 13.72 23.47
N ALA A 170 -3.36 14.95 23.92
CA ALA A 170 -4.21 16.10 23.64
C ALA A 170 -4.04 16.62 22.21
N SER A 171 -2.88 16.41 21.59
CA SER A 171 -2.67 16.72 20.17
C SER A 171 -3.18 15.59 19.28
N TRP A 172 -2.93 14.33 19.66
CA TRP A 172 -3.44 13.14 19.00
C TRP A 172 -4.97 13.15 18.86
N ARG A 173 -5.71 13.34 19.97
CA ARG A 173 -7.18 13.44 19.92
C ARG A 173 -7.68 14.55 18.99
N ARG A 174 -7.02 15.71 18.99
CA ARG A 174 -7.38 16.81 18.09
C ARG A 174 -7.13 16.48 16.62
N SER A 175 -6.05 15.76 16.31
CA SER A 175 -5.80 15.26 14.97
C SER A 175 -6.87 14.26 14.52
N LEU A 176 -7.32 13.37 15.41
CA LEU A 176 -8.39 12.41 15.07
C LEU A 176 -9.74 13.09 14.87
N GLU A 177 -10.05 14.13 15.65
CA GLU A 177 -11.23 14.98 15.42
C GLU A 177 -11.18 15.69 14.06
N ALA A 178 -10.02 16.22 13.68
CA ALA A 178 -9.83 16.86 12.38
C ALA A 178 -9.94 15.84 11.23
N LEU A 179 -9.34 14.65 11.37
CA LEU A 179 -9.46 13.58 10.38
C LEU A 179 -10.91 13.10 10.23
N HIS A 180 -11.65 12.95 11.33
CA HIS A 180 -13.05 12.60 11.28
C HIS A 180 -13.85 13.63 10.47
N PHE A 181 -13.68 14.92 10.77
CA PHE A 181 -14.32 16.00 10.02
C PHE A 181 -13.95 15.97 8.52
N LEU A 182 -12.67 15.75 8.20
CA LEU A 182 -12.20 15.65 6.82
C LEU A 182 -12.84 14.48 6.07
N LEU A 183 -13.01 13.33 6.72
CA LEU A 183 -13.64 12.15 6.11
C LEU A 183 -15.15 12.36 5.89
N GLU A 184 -15.84 13.04 6.81
CA GLU A 184 -17.25 13.41 6.61
C GLU A 184 -17.45 14.43 5.47
N ASN A 185 -16.45 15.27 5.24
CA ASN A 185 -16.46 16.35 4.25
C ASN A 185 -15.48 16.09 3.11
N TRP A 186 -15.25 14.82 2.76
CA TRP A 186 -14.27 14.44 1.74
C TRP A 186 -14.57 15.13 0.40
N PRO A 187 -13.57 15.75 -0.25
CA PRO A 187 -13.78 16.43 -1.51
C PRO A 187 -14.21 15.42 -2.57
N ARG A 188 -15.48 15.49 -2.97
CA ARG A 188 -15.99 14.68 -4.08
C ARG A 188 -15.54 15.35 -5.36
N THR A 189 -14.70 14.67 -6.13
CA THR A 189 -14.38 15.10 -7.49
C THR A 189 -15.70 15.19 -8.24
N ALA A 190 -16.13 16.39 -8.61
CA ALA A 190 -17.19 16.54 -9.59
C ALA A 190 -16.69 15.80 -10.84
N GLN A 191 -17.43 14.77 -11.27
CA GLN A 191 -17.14 14.19 -12.57
C GLN A 191 -17.22 15.35 -13.57
N PRO A 192 -16.22 15.53 -14.46
CA PRO A 192 -16.37 16.48 -15.53
C PRO A 192 -17.67 16.11 -16.24
N GLU A 193 -18.63 17.04 -16.31
CA GLU A 193 -19.86 16.80 -17.06
C GLU A 193 -19.47 16.25 -18.43
N PRO A 194 -20.13 15.18 -18.92
CA PRO A 194 -19.90 14.73 -20.27
C PRO A 194 -20.11 15.95 -21.15
N ARG A 195 -19.04 16.42 -21.80
CA ARG A 195 -19.16 17.51 -22.77
C ARG A 195 -20.27 17.08 -23.69
N SER A 196 -21.38 17.81 -23.68
CA SER A 196 -22.38 17.72 -24.74
C SER A 196 -21.58 17.76 -26.02
N THR A 197 -21.47 16.63 -26.71
CA THR A 197 -21.01 16.58 -28.08
C THR A 197 -22.08 17.32 -28.85
N GLY A 198 -21.97 18.65 -28.88
CA GLY A 198 -22.69 19.47 -29.82
C GLY A 198 -22.44 18.82 -31.17
N ALA A 199 -23.52 18.43 -31.83
CA ALA A 199 -23.45 17.93 -33.19
C ALA A 199 -22.52 18.86 -33.98
N PRO A 200 -21.60 18.33 -34.80
CA PRO A 200 -20.77 19.17 -35.64
C PRO A 200 -21.68 20.13 -36.41
N PRO A 201 -21.30 21.41 -36.59
CA PRO A 201 -22.14 22.34 -37.31
C PRO A 201 -22.46 21.73 -38.68
N SER A 202 -23.76 21.63 -38.97
CA SER A 202 -24.25 21.17 -40.26
C SER A 202 -23.50 21.90 -41.36
N ALA A 203 -22.94 21.13 -42.30
CA ALA A 203 -22.21 21.69 -43.43
C ALA A 203 -23.02 22.81 -44.10
N PRO A 204 -22.40 23.93 -44.49
CA PRO A 204 -23.10 24.98 -45.21
C PRO A 204 -23.68 24.42 -46.51
N ASP A 205 -24.94 24.78 -46.77
CA ASP A 205 -25.72 24.43 -47.94
C ASP A 205 -24.92 24.73 -49.23
N PRO A 206 -24.69 23.75 -50.12
CA PRO A 206 -23.98 24.02 -51.35
C PRO A 206 -24.86 24.89 -52.26
N GLY A 207 -24.52 26.19 -52.31
CA GLY A 207 -25.11 27.13 -53.25
C GLY A 207 -25.04 26.61 -54.70
N PRO A 208 -25.95 27.09 -55.58
CA PRO A 208 -26.18 26.48 -56.89
C PRO A 208 -24.92 26.47 -57.75
N ALA A 209 -24.68 25.31 -58.39
CA ALA A 209 -23.51 25.05 -59.23
C ALA A 209 -23.40 26.02 -60.42
N PRO A 210 -22.20 26.53 -60.75
CA PRO A 210 -22.00 27.34 -61.94
C PRO A 210 -21.97 26.47 -63.21
N ALA A 211 -22.44 27.07 -64.30
CA ALA A 211 -22.56 26.46 -65.62
C ALA A 211 -21.19 26.08 -66.23
N VAL A 212 -21.21 24.94 -66.91
CA VAL A 212 -20.08 24.30 -67.61
C VAL A 212 -19.56 25.16 -68.76
N GLY A 213 -18.26 25.44 -68.77
CA GLY A 213 -17.50 25.95 -69.91
C GLY A 213 -16.31 25.04 -70.22
N ARG A 214 -16.32 24.45 -71.42
CA ARG A 214 -15.25 23.66 -72.08
C ARG A 214 -13.90 24.43 -72.06
N ASN A 215 -12.70 23.85 -72.07
CA ASN A 215 -12.16 22.84 -72.99
C ASN A 215 -10.68 22.48 -72.64
N ALA A 216 -10.26 21.31 -73.13
CA ALA A 216 -8.92 20.90 -73.61
C ALA A 216 -7.75 20.62 -72.63
N GLY A 217 -7.36 19.33 -72.59
CA GLY A 217 -6.01 18.91 -73.00
C GLY A 217 -5.13 18.19 -71.96
N GLY A 218 -4.71 16.96 -72.29
CA GLY A 218 -3.39 16.44 -71.90
C GLY A 218 -3.36 15.17 -71.06
N ALA A 219 -2.87 14.08 -71.66
CA ALA A 219 -2.87 12.70 -71.18
C ALA A 219 -1.60 12.30 -70.37
N GLY A 220 -1.67 11.12 -69.73
CA GLY A 220 -0.51 10.31 -69.29
C GLY A 220 -0.74 9.60 -67.95
N HIS A 221 -1.47 8.48 -67.88
CA HIS A 221 -0.98 7.08 -67.91
C HIS A 221 0.08 6.72 -66.83
N GLY A 222 -0.27 5.77 -65.96
CA GLY A 222 0.62 5.09 -65.01
C GLY A 222 -0.13 3.99 -64.24
N ILE A 223 -0.04 2.77 -64.76
CA ILE A 223 -0.75 1.54 -64.38
C ILE A 223 0.14 0.68 -63.46
N GLU A 224 -0.51 0.06 -62.45
CA GLU A 224 -0.17 -1.22 -61.77
C GLU A 224 1.16 -1.38 -61.02
N HIS A 225 1.38 -2.34 -60.11
CA HIS A 225 0.66 -3.17 -59.13
C HIS A 225 1.69 -4.25 -58.74
N ILE A 226 1.64 -4.78 -57.50
CA ILE A 226 2.17 -6.13 -57.10
C ILE A 226 3.71 -6.16 -56.92
N GLU A 227 4.35 -6.78 -55.92
CA GLU A 227 4.05 -8.00 -55.16
C GLU A 227 4.73 -8.03 -53.79
N HIS A 228 4.23 -8.94 -52.95
CA HIS A 228 4.69 -9.29 -51.62
C HIS A 228 5.42 -10.64 -51.70
N THR A 229 6.58 -10.80 -51.06
CA THR A 229 7.10 -12.01 -50.36
C THR A 229 8.63 -11.94 -50.21
N ARG A 230 9.18 -12.21 -49.01
CA ARG A 230 9.88 -13.47 -48.70
C ARG A 230 10.41 -13.50 -47.26
N GLU A 231 10.35 -14.71 -46.72
CA GLU A 231 10.79 -15.27 -45.44
C GLU A 231 12.31 -15.31 -45.19
N GLU A 232 12.64 -15.51 -43.89
CA GLU A 232 13.73 -16.33 -43.30
C GLU A 232 15.21 -15.94 -43.58
N GLU A 233 16.23 -16.12 -42.74
CA GLU A 233 16.46 -16.83 -41.46
C GLU A 233 17.84 -16.40 -40.89
N LYS A 234 18.05 -16.61 -39.58
CA LYS A 234 19.27 -17.16 -38.90
C LYS A 234 20.53 -16.33 -38.51
N THR A 235 20.74 -16.35 -37.18
CA THR A 235 21.95 -16.68 -36.35
C THR A 235 23.17 -15.77 -36.16
N GLY A 236 23.67 -15.82 -34.91
CA GLY A 236 25.03 -15.49 -34.43
C GLY A 236 25.04 -14.20 -33.59
N GLU A 237 25.48 -14.13 -32.32
CA GLU A 237 26.40 -14.93 -31.49
C GLU A 237 26.04 -14.74 -30.00
#